data_AF-A0A1Z2XV32-F1
#
_entry.id   AF-A0A1Z2XV32-F1
#
_cell.length_a   1.000
_cell.length_b   1.000
_cell.length_c   1.000
_cell.angle_alpha   90.00
_cell.angle_beta   90.00
_cell.angle_gamma   90.00
#
_symmetry.space_group_name_H-M   'P 1'
#
loop_
_entity.id
_entity.type
_entity.pdbx_description
1 polymer ?
#
loop_
_entity_poly.entity_id
_entity_poly.type
_entity_poly.pdbx_seq_one_letter_code
_entity_poly.pdbx_strand_id
1 'polypeptide(L)'
;MIIAVNRFILNGISYHGKGAINEIPGIIEAKGFKKAFIATDPDLLKFGVTKKVTDLMDKAGMAYEVYSDIKPNPTIENVQSGVKAYKESGADYMIAVGGGSSMDTGKAIGIIINNPEFADVRSLEGVDTQGMDQGAYRKAAIDAVRRLSVDVGIPTKLEALKEEDLQFLSESAAADACAPGNPKEAGVEDFVELFRKLM
;
A
#
# COMPACT_ATOMS: atom_id res chain seq x y z
N MET A 1 26.42 12.37 -27.75
CA MET A 1 25.70 11.14 -27.41
C MET A 1 25.36 11.23 -25.93
N ILE A 2 24.09 11.45 -25.58
CA ILE A 2 23.67 11.50 -24.17
C ILE A 2 23.62 10.06 -23.69
N ILE A 3 24.49 9.69 -22.75
CA ILE A 3 24.44 8.39 -22.08
C ILE A 3 23.24 8.45 -21.14
N ALA A 4 22.14 7.82 -21.50
CA ALA A 4 21.00 7.65 -20.60
C ALA A 4 21.37 6.62 -19.53
N VAL A 5 21.33 7.04 -18.26
CA VAL A 5 21.56 6.17 -17.10
C VAL A 5 20.21 5.65 -16.61
N ASN A 6 20.06 4.33 -16.53
CA ASN A 6 18.87 3.69 -15.96
C ASN A 6 19.14 3.28 -14.50
N ARG A 7 18.25 3.66 -13.58
CA ARG A 7 18.34 3.32 -12.16
C ARG A 7 17.28 2.31 -11.77
N PHE A 8 17.68 1.22 -11.12
CA PHE A 8 16.79 0.22 -10.52
C PHE A 8 16.98 0.21 -9.00
N ILE A 9 15.88 0.26 -8.26
CA ILE A 9 15.86 0.10 -6.80
C ILE A 9 15.10 -1.18 -6.49
N LEU A 10 15.76 -2.11 -5.81
CA LEU A 10 15.22 -3.43 -5.49
C LEU A 10 15.50 -3.73 -4.01
N ASN A 11 14.86 -4.78 -3.50
CA ASN A 11 15.15 -5.29 -2.16
C ASN A 11 16.60 -5.79 -2.09
N GLY A 12 17.30 -5.48 -0.99
CA GLY A 12 18.63 -6.03 -0.75
C GLY A 12 18.64 -7.54 -0.51
N ILE A 13 17.54 -8.09 0.04
CA ILE A 13 17.34 -9.52 0.29
C ILE A 13 15.89 -9.88 -0.05
N SER A 14 15.67 -11.02 -0.71
CA SER A 14 14.32 -11.55 -0.98
C SER A 14 14.33 -13.07 -0.93
N TYR A 15 13.44 -13.64 -0.11
CA TYR A 15 13.26 -15.07 0.03
C TYR A 15 11.99 -15.49 -0.70
N HIS A 16 12.06 -16.57 -1.48
CA HIS A 16 10.96 -17.06 -2.31
C HIS A 16 10.68 -18.53 -2.03
N GLY A 17 9.41 -18.91 -2.11
CA GLY A 17 8.96 -20.30 -1.95
C GLY A 17 8.18 -20.57 -0.66
N LYS A 18 7.51 -21.72 -0.62
CA LYS A 18 6.76 -22.18 0.54
C LYS A 18 7.72 -22.34 1.73
N GLY A 19 7.39 -21.67 2.85
CA GLY A 19 8.21 -21.70 4.06
C GLY A 19 9.24 -20.57 4.17
N ALA A 20 9.31 -19.64 3.23
CA ALA A 20 10.21 -18.48 3.30
C ALA A 20 10.06 -17.64 4.58
N ILE A 21 8.87 -17.63 5.21
CA ILE A 21 8.65 -16.95 6.50
C ILE A 21 9.53 -17.49 7.63
N ASN A 22 10.05 -18.73 7.53
CA ASN A 22 10.93 -19.32 8.54
C ASN A 22 12.28 -18.61 8.66
N GLU A 23 12.63 -17.76 7.69
CA GLU A 23 13.86 -16.96 7.70
C GLU A 23 13.74 -15.71 8.60
N ILE A 24 12.51 -15.31 8.97
CA ILE A 24 12.24 -14.09 9.74
C ILE A 24 13.08 -14.02 11.03
N PRO A 25 13.12 -15.06 11.90
CA PRO A 25 13.92 -14.98 13.13
C PRO A 25 15.42 -14.77 12.86
N GLY A 26 15.99 -15.48 11.89
CA GLY A 26 17.42 -15.37 11.56
C GLY A 26 17.79 -13.97 11.08
N ILE A 27 16.91 -13.32 10.30
CA ILE A 27 17.11 -11.93 9.85
C ILE A 27 17.08 -10.95 11.03
N ILE A 28 16.13 -11.12 11.96
CA ILE A 28 15.97 -10.27 13.13
C ILE A 28 17.22 -10.37 14.02
N GLU A 29 17.66 -11.59 14.31
CA GLU A 29 18.85 -11.87 15.12
C GLU A 29 20.12 -11.28 14.48
N ALA A 30 20.34 -11.53 13.19
CA ALA A 30 21.51 -11.03 12.47
C ALA A 30 21.59 -9.51 12.41
N LYS A 31 20.44 -8.81 12.42
CA LYS A 31 20.37 -7.34 12.46
C LYS A 31 20.38 -6.76 13.88
N GLY A 32 20.22 -7.60 14.90
CA GLY A 32 20.22 -7.19 16.30
C GLY A 32 18.98 -6.42 16.74
N PHE A 33 17.88 -6.46 15.98
CA PHE A 33 16.62 -5.79 16.32
C PHE A 33 15.98 -6.37 17.59
N LYS A 34 15.20 -5.55 18.31
CA LYS A 34 14.73 -5.87 19.67
C LYS A 34 13.23 -6.07 19.78
N LYS A 35 12.41 -5.19 19.20
CA LYS A 35 10.94 -5.28 19.28
C LYS A 35 10.31 -4.92 17.93
N ALA A 36 9.55 -5.85 17.36
CA ALA A 36 8.82 -5.58 16.12
C ALA A 36 7.57 -4.74 16.38
N PHE A 37 7.22 -3.93 15.39
CA PHE A 37 5.85 -3.50 15.14
C PHE A 37 5.28 -4.32 13.98
N ILE A 38 4.27 -5.14 14.24
CA ILE A 38 3.60 -5.96 13.22
C ILE A 38 2.39 -5.18 12.71
N ALA A 39 2.50 -4.65 11.48
CA ALA A 39 1.46 -3.91 10.80
C ALA A 39 0.63 -4.85 9.92
N THR A 40 -0.65 -5.02 10.22
CA THR A 40 -1.56 -5.96 9.53
C THR A 40 -2.98 -5.39 9.43
N ASP A 41 -3.84 -6.02 8.64
CA ASP A 41 -5.29 -5.75 8.66
C ASP A 41 -6.04 -6.69 9.64
N PRO A 42 -7.29 -6.38 10.02
CA PRO A 42 -8.08 -7.18 10.95
C PRO A 42 -8.41 -8.58 10.44
N ASP A 43 -8.57 -8.75 9.12
CA ASP A 43 -8.97 -10.01 8.52
C ASP A 43 -7.83 -11.03 8.58
N LEU A 44 -6.59 -10.61 8.31
CA LEU A 44 -5.41 -11.47 8.44
C LEU A 44 -5.15 -11.91 9.88
N LEU A 45 -5.51 -11.07 10.85
CA LEU A 45 -5.50 -11.46 12.26
C LEU A 45 -6.59 -12.51 12.54
N LYS A 46 -7.82 -12.23 12.12
CA LYS A 46 -9.00 -13.11 12.27
C LYS A 46 -8.80 -14.48 11.64
N PHE A 47 -8.21 -14.54 10.45
CA PHE A 47 -7.98 -15.77 9.70
C PHE A 47 -6.64 -16.45 10.05
N GLY A 48 -5.90 -15.94 11.05
CA GLY A 48 -4.68 -16.56 11.56
C GLY A 48 -3.50 -16.51 10.59
N VAL A 49 -3.50 -15.61 9.61
CA VAL A 49 -2.36 -15.39 8.72
C VAL A 49 -1.23 -14.70 9.49
N THR A 50 -1.55 -13.63 10.22
CA THR A 50 -0.59 -12.91 11.09
C THR A 50 -0.05 -13.84 12.18
N LYS A 51 -0.88 -14.76 12.66
CA LYS A 51 -0.50 -15.76 13.67
C LYS A 51 0.69 -16.62 13.21
N LYS A 52 0.81 -16.93 11.92
CA LYS A 52 1.95 -17.70 11.39
C LYS A 52 3.29 -16.99 11.60
N VAL A 53 3.29 -15.65 11.62
CA VAL A 53 4.48 -14.84 11.88
C VAL A 53 4.72 -14.74 13.39
N THR A 54 3.68 -14.43 14.17
CA THR A 54 3.81 -14.27 15.63
C THR A 54 4.23 -15.58 16.29
N ASP A 55 3.73 -16.74 15.82
CA ASP A 55 4.14 -18.06 16.34
C ASP A 55 5.65 -18.33 16.16
N LEU A 56 6.24 -17.85 15.05
CA LEU A 56 7.70 -17.94 14.84
C LEU A 56 8.45 -17.04 15.81
N MET A 57 7.93 -15.84 16.05
CA MET A 57 8.52 -14.87 16.99
C MET A 57 8.42 -15.33 18.44
N ASP A 58 7.25 -15.84 18.86
CA ASP A 58 7.01 -16.40 20.19
C ASP A 58 7.98 -17.57 20.45
N LYS A 59 8.13 -18.47 19.48
CA LYS A 59 9.06 -19.60 19.56
C LYS A 59 10.52 -19.15 19.68
N ALA A 60 10.87 -18.03 19.05
CA ALA A 60 12.21 -17.45 19.10
C ALA A 60 12.42 -16.49 20.29
N GLY A 61 11.40 -16.27 21.13
CA GLY A 61 11.47 -15.32 22.25
C GLY A 61 11.63 -13.85 21.82
N MET A 62 11.14 -13.50 20.64
CA MET A 62 11.26 -12.16 20.06
C MET A 62 10.05 -11.29 20.42
N ALA A 63 10.30 -10.10 20.98
CA ALA A 63 9.24 -9.18 21.36
C ALA A 63 8.58 -8.53 20.13
N TYR A 64 7.27 -8.33 20.19
CA TYR A 64 6.52 -7.59 19.18
C TYR A 64 5.31 -6.87 19.76
N GLU A 65 4.78 -5.91 19.00
CA GLU A 65 3.47 -5.29 19.16
C GLU A 65 2.66 -5.51 17.88
N VAL A 66 1.37 -5.81 17.99
CA VAL A 66 0.50 -5.96 16.80
C VAL A 66 -0.38 -4.73 16.65
N TYR A 67 -0.33 -4.11 15.47
CA TYR A 67 -1.27 -3.10 15.03
C TYR A 67 -2.08 -3.64 13.86
N SER A 68 -3.39 -3.80 14.08
CA SER A 68 -4.30 -4.44 13.13
C SER A 68 -5.39 -3.53 12.58
N ASP A 69 -5.30 -2.21 12.76
CA ASP A 69 -6.35 -1.27 12.33
C ASP A 69 -6.15 -0.76 10.88
N ILE A 70 -5.46 -1.53 10.04
CA ILE A 70 -5.25 -1.18 8.62
C ILE A 70 -6.49 -1.52 7.81
N LYS A 71 -6.97 -0.56 7.05
CA LYS A 71 -8.15 -0.68 6.17
C LYS A 71 -7.74 -0.86 4.71
N PRO A 72 -8.59 -1.50 3.88
CA PRO A 72 -8.49 -1.38 2.43
C PRO A 72 -8.45 0.09 2.00
N ASN A 73 -7.59 0.43 1.04
CA ASN A 73 -7.37 1.81 0.59
C ASN A 73 -7.11 2.78 1.77
N PRO A 74 -6.00 2.59 2.50
CA PRO A 74 -5.76 3.25 3.77
C PRO A 74 -5.77 4.76 3.64
N THR A 75 -6.51 5.43 4.53
CA THR A 75 -6.61 6.89 4.55
C THR A 75 -5.41 7.54 5.26
N ILE A 76 -5.31 8.87 5.17
CA ILE A 76 -4.34 9.66 5.93
C ILE A 76 -4.45 9.36 7.44
N GLU A 77 -5.67 9.34 7.96
CA GLU A 77 -5.94 9.06 9.37
C GLU A 77 -5.52 7.64 9.77
N ASN A 78 -5.65 6.67 8.84
CA ASN A 78 -5.21 5.31 9.07
C ASN A 78 -3.67 5.23 9.23
N VAL A 79 -2.93 5.96 8.39
CA VAL A 79 -1.47 6.05 8.51
C VAL A 79 -1.09 6.77 9.80
N GLN A 80 -1.74 7.88 10.13
CA GLN A 80 -1.46 8.66 11.34
C GLN A 80 -1.72 7.86 12.62
N SER A 81 -2.78 7.03 12.67
CA SER A 81 -3.02 6.15 13.81
C SER A 81 -1.94 5.08 13.93
N GLY A 82 -1.46 4.53 12.81
CA GLY A 82 -0.31 3.62 12.78
C GLY A 82 1.01 4.26 13.24
N VAL A 83 1.27 5.52 12.85
CA VAL A 83 2.44 6.28 13.32
C VAL A 83 2.40 6.47 14.84
N LYS A 84 1.23 6.82 15.38
CA LYS A 84 1.04 6.95 16.83
C LYS A 84 1.30 5.62 17.53
N ALA A 85 0.67 4.55 17.06
CA ALA A 85 0.83 3.21 17.62
C ALA A 85 2.29 2.73 17.58
N TYR A 86 3.02 2.99 16.49
CA TYR A 86 4.44 2.66 16.39
C TYR A 86 5.25 3.37 17.47
N LYS A 87 5.07 4.68 17.64
CA LYS A 87 5.77 5.47 18.67
C LYS A 87 5.49 4.96 20.08
N GLU A 88 4.23 4.64 20.38
CA GLU A 88 3.82 4.12 21.70
C GLU A 88 4.34 2.70 21.96
N SER A 89 4.52 1.90 20.92
CA SER A 89 4.98 0.51 21.06
C SER A 89 6.42 0.36 21.53
N GLY A 90 7.27 1.38 21.31
CA GLY A 90 8.72 1.28 21.54
C GLY A 90 9.44 0.30 20.62
N ALA A 91 8.83 -0.09 19.49
CA ALA A 91 9.44 -0.94 18.48
C ALA A 91 10.61 -0.23 17.76
N ASP A 92 11.58 -1.01 17.28
CA ASP A 92 12.76 -0.54 16.54
C ASP A 92 12.80 -1.02 15.08
N TYR A 93 11.85 -1.86 14.68
CA TYR A 93 11.65 -2.28 13.29
C TYR A 93 10.18 -2.64 13.03
N MET A 94 9.85 -2.89 11.77
CA MET A 94 8.49 -3.20 11.35
C MET A 94 8.42 -4.48 10.52
N ILE A 95 7.36 -5.25 10.70
CA ILE A 95 6.97 -6.37 9.83
C ILE A 95 5.57 -6.05 9.29
N ALA A 96 5.46 -5.79 7.99
CA ALA A 96 4.16 -5.67 7.34
C ALA A 96 3.67 -7.05 6.91
N VAL A 97 2.48 -7.44 7.37
CA VAL A 97 1.82 -8.70 6.99
C VAL A 97 0.54 -8.35 6.24
N GLY A 98 0.51 -8.69 4.95
CA GLY A 98 -0.68 -8.52 4.10
C GLY A 98 -0.38 -8.06 2.69
N GLY A 99 -1.42 -7.55 2.03
CA GLY A 99 -1.35 -7.04 0.67
C GLY A 99 -0.86 -5.58 0.59
N GLY A 100 -1.23 -4.91 -0.51
CA GLY A 100 -0.85 -3.52 -0.79
C GLY A 100 -1.16 -2.56 0.36
N SER A 101 -2.37 -2.61 0.93
CA SER A 101 -2.78 -1.73 2.03
C SER A 101 -1.86 -1.83 3.25
N SER A 102 -1.55 -3.05 3.72
CA SER A 102 -0.66 -3.26 4.87
C SER A 102 0.77 -2.84 4.56
N MET A 103 1.27 -3.18 3.37
CA MET A 103 2.63 -2.82 2.96
C MET A 103 2.80 -1.31 2.77
N ASP A 104 1.85 -0.63 2.15
CA ASP A 104 1.94 0.80 1.88
C ASP A 104 1.73 1.63 3.14
N THR A 105 0.80 1.21 4.02
CA THR A 105 0.68 1.80 5.36
C THR A 105 1.98 1.63 6.15
N GLY A 106 2.58 0.43 6.13
CA GLY A 106 3.85 0.18 6.79
C GLY A 106 5.01 1.04 6.27
N LYS A 107 5.12 1.20 4.94
CA LYS A 107 6.09 2.11 4.32
C LYS A 107 5.87 3.56 4.76
N ALA A 108 4.62 4.03 4.73
CA ALA A 108 4.29 5.40 5.13
C ALA A 108 4.63 5.66 6.60
N ILE A 109 4.30 4.73 7.50
CA ILE A 109 4.71 4.81 8.91
C ILE A 109 6.23 4.88 9.00
N GLY A 110 6.96 3.96 8.36
CA GLY A 110 8.42 3.92 8.40
C GLY A 110 9.09 5.20 7.90
N ILE A 111 8.56 5.80 6.82
CA ILE A 111 9.04 7.09 6.32
C ILE A 111 8.77 8.19 7.35
N ILE A 112 7.54 8.33 7.85
CA ILE A 112 7.14 9.42 8.76
C ILE A 112 7.86 9.35 10.10
N ILE A 113 8.09 8.14 10.64
CA ILE A 113 8.84 7.96 11.88
C ILE A 113 10.26 8.52 11.77
N ASN A 114 10.87 8.40 10.60
CA ASN A 114 12.24 8.86 10.35
C ASN A 114 12.31 10.26 9.72
N ASN A 115 11.18 10.82 9.28
CA ASN A 115 11.07 12.09 8.57
C ASN A 115 9.77 12.80 9.03
N PRO A 116 9.75 13.38 10.25
CA PRO A 116 8.54 13.90 10.88
C PRO A 116 7.89 15.07 10.15
N GLU A 117 8.59 15.73 9.23
CA GLU A 117 8.05 16.75 8.34
C GLU A 117 6.96 16.23 7.40
N PHE A 118 6.90 14.91 7.16
CA PHE A 118 5.86 14.25 6.36
C PHE A 118 4.67 13.75 7.21
N ALA A 119 4.52 14.19 8.46
CA ALA A 119 3.45 13.73 9.36
C ALA A 119 2.02 14.03 8.87
N ASP A 120 1.88 14.94 7.91
CA ASP A 120 0.61 15.23 7.24
C ASP A 120 0.18 14.14 6.24
N VAL A 121 1.06 13.20 5.92
CA VAL A 121 0.94 12.13 4.90
C VAL A 121 0.82 12.65 3.47
N ARG A 122 0.14 13.77 3.25
CA ARG A 122 -0.06 14.42 1.94
C ARG A 122 1.27 14.77 1.27
N SER A 123 2.24 15.21 2.06
CA SER A 123 3.57 15.56 1.55
C SER A 123 4.33 14.35 0.99
N LEU A 124 3.88 13.11 1.23
CA LEU A 124 4.43 11.90 0.61
C LEU A 124 4.06 11.72 -0.87
N GLU A 125 3.09 12.46 -1.38
CA GLU A 125 2.65 12.36 -2.79
C GLU A 125 3.71 12.88 -3.78
N GLY A 126 4.76 13.55 -3.30
CA GLY A 126 5.82 14.11 -4.15
C GLY A 126 5.42 15.40 -4.87
N VAL A 127 4.30 16.01 -4.47
CA VAL A 127 3.84 17.31 -4.93
C VAL A 127 4.00 18.31 -3.78
N ASP A 128 4.61 19.46 -4.05
CA ASP A 128 4.62 20.56 -3.09
C ASP A 128 3.20 21.10 -2.92
N THR A 129 2.64 20.86 -1.75
CA THR A 129 1.26 21.21 -1.40
C THR A 129 1.21 22.21 -0.24
N GLN A 130 2.36 22.81 0.11
CA GLN A 130 2.46 23.71 1.24
C GLN A 130 1.58 24.95 1.04
N GLY A 131 0.75 25.26 2.04
CA GLY A 131 -0.15 26.42 2.02
C GLY A 131 -1.36 26.27 1.09
N MET A 132 -1.56 25.12 0.44
CA MET A 132 -2.75 24.86 -0.36
C MET A 132 -3.97 24.60 0.53
N ASP A 133 -5.12 25.13 0.14
CA ASP A 133 -6.38 24.65 0.68
C ASP A 133 -6.70 23.23 0.18
N GLN A 134 -7.73 22.61 0.75
CA GLN A 134 -8.11 21.23 0.43
C GLN A 134 -8.45 21.01 -1.06
N GLY A 135 -9.06 22.01 -1.71
CA GLY A 135 -9.44 21.92 -3.13
C GLY A 135 -8.23 22.02 -4.04
N ALA A 136 -7.34 22.98 -3.77
CA ALA A 136 -6.08 23.16 -4.48
C ALA A 136 -5.17 21.93 -4.37
N TYR A 137 -5.02 21.38 -3.16
CA TYR A 137 -4.28 20.14 -2.91
C TYR A 137 -4.83 18.97 -3.76
N ARG A 138 -6.14 18.70 -3.68
CA ARG A 138 -6.78 17.61 -4.44
C ARG A 138 -6.54 17.74 -5.94
N LYS A 139 -6.63 18.96 -6.46
CA LYS A 139 -6.37 19.22 -7.89
C LYS A 139 -4.90 18.94 -8.24
N ALA A 140 -3.96 19.42 -7.43
CA ALA A 140 -2.52 19.22 -7.65
C ALA A 140 -2.15 17.74 -7.64
N ALA A 141 -2.68 16.96 -6.69
CA ALA A 141 -2.49 15.51 -6.62
C ALA A 141 -3.00 14.79 -7.88
N ILE A 142 -4.23 15.10 -8.32
CA ILE A 142 -4.83 14.51 -9.53
C ILE A 142 -4.01 14.87 -10.77
N ASP A 143 -3.57 16.12 -10.88
CA ASP A 143 -2.80 16.57 -12.04
C ASP A 143 -1.42 15.90 -12.08
N ALA A 144 -0.79 15.65 -10.93
CA ALA A 144 0.47 14.89 -10.85
C ALA A 144 0.29 13.44 -11.29
N VAL A 145 -0.78 12.76 -10.84
CA VAL A 145 -1.09 11.39 -11.28
C VAL A 145 -1.34 11.33 -12.79
N ARG A 146 -2.11 12.28 -13.34
CA ARG A 146 -2.34 12.38 -14.80
C ARG A 146 -1.04 12.61 -15.55
N ARG A 147 -0.17 13.47 -15.03
CA ARG A 147 1.13 13.74 -15.64
C ARG A 147 2.00 12.48 -15.65
N LEU A 148 2.05 11.75 -14.53
CA LEU A 148 2.76 10.49 -14.44
C LEU A 148 2.25 9.47 -15.46
N SER A 149 0.93 9.32 -15.62
CA SER A 149 0.35 8.45 -16.65
C SER A 149 0.84 8.77 -18.05
N VAL A 150 0.94 10.06 -18.39
CA VAL A 150 1.50 10.50 -19.68
C VAL A 150 2.99 10.19 -19.78
N ASP A 151 3.76 10.49 -18.73
CA ASP A 151 5.21 10.32 -18.71
C ASP A 151 5.63 8.84 -18.83
N VAL A 152 4.83 7.90 -18.30
CA VAL A 152 5.07 6.45 -18.44
C VAL A 152 4.40 5.83 -19.68
N GLY A 153 3.75 6.65 -20.52
CA GLY A 153 3.14 6.20 -21.77
C GLY A 153 1.91 5.32 -21.58
N ILE A 154 1.15 5.49 -20.49
CA ILE A 154 -0.14 4.80 -20.33
C ILE A 154 -1.13 5.38 -21.35
N PRO A 155 -1.72 4.55 -22.22
CA PRO A 155 -2.66 5.03 -23.22
C PRO A 155 -3.94 5.54 -22.57
N THR A 156 -4.48 6.65 -23.08
CA THR A 156 -5.75 7.23 -22.60
C THR A 156 -6.98 6.57 -23.22
N LYS A 157 -6.77 5.70 -24.21
CA LYS A 157 -7.78 4.95 -24.95
C LYS A 157 -7.38 3.48 -25.05
N LEU A 158 -8.37 2.61 -25.15
CA LEU A 158 -8.22 1.16 -25.26
C LEU A 158 -8.69 0.72 -26.65
N GLU A 159 -7.85 0.87 -27.66
CA GLU A 159 -8.20 0.57 -29.07
C GLU A 159 -8.64 -0.89 -29.30
N ALA A 160 -8.21 -1.81 -28.42
CA ALA A 160 -8.58 -3.22 -28.48
C ALA A 160 -9.94 -3.53 -27.84
N LEU A 161 -10.53 -2.58 -27.11
CA LEU A 161 -11.80 -2.74 -26.42
C LEU A 161 -12.97 -2.57 -27.40
N LYS A 162 -13.86 -3.56 -27.47
CA LYS A 162 -15.03 -3.53 -28.35
C LYS A 162 -16.32 -3.44 -27.56
N GLU A 163 -17.39 -3.01 -28.22
CA GLU A 163 -18.72 -2.92 -27.61
C GLU A 163 -19.20 -4.29 -27.08
N GLU A 164 -18.85 -5.37 -27.77
CA GLU A 164 -19.17 -6.76 -27.37
C GLU A 164 -18.47 -7.22 -26.08
N ASP A 165 -17.34 -6.58 -25.70
CA ASP A 165 -16.58 -6.93 -24.49
C ASP A 165 -17.15 -6.23 -23.24
N LEU A 166 -17.88 -5.12 -23.41
CA LEU A 166 -18.24 -4.21 -22.33
C LEU A 166 -19.06 -4.89 -21.23
N GLN A 167 -20.04 -5.70 -21.60
CA GLN A 167 -20.90 -6.36 -20.62
C GLN A 167 -20.09 -7.30 -19.73
N PHE A 168 -19.28 -8.18 -20.35
CA PHE A 168 -18.46 -9.14 -19.62
C PHE A 168 -17.44 -8.46 -18.71
N LEU A 169 -16.76 -7.41 -19.20
CA LEU A 169 -15.76 -6.68 -18.43
C LEU A 169 -16.39 -5.92 -17.26
N SER A 170 -17.57 -5.32 -17.45
CA SER A 170 -18.30 -4.61 -16.40
C SER A 170 -18.85 -5.54 -15.32
N GLU A 171 -19.40 -6.70 -15.71
CA GLU A 171 -19.81 -7.74 -14.77
C GLU A 171 -18.61 -8.27 -13.97
N SER A 172 -17.49 -8.50 -14.64
CA SER A 172 -16.24 -8.93 -14.00
C SER A 172 -15.71 -7.89 -13.01
N ALA A 173 -15.75 -6.60 -13.38
CA ALA A 173 -15.35 -5.50 -12.50
C ALA A 173 -16.27 -5.36 -11.28
N ALA A 174 -17.59 -5.50 -11.47
CA ALA A 174 -18.56 -5.45 -10.37
C ALA A 174 -18.43 -6.66 -9.42
N ALA A 175 -18.01 -7.82 -9.93
CA ALA A 175 -17.80 -9.03 -9.15
C ALA A 175 -16.40 -9.10 -8.49
N ASP A 176 -15.50 -8.15 -8.78
CA ASP A 176 -14.14 -8.16 -8.24
C ASP A 176 -14.13 -8.04 -6.72
N ALA A 177 -13.24 -8.78 -6.06
CA ALA A 177 -13.13 -8.79 -4.60
C ALA A 177 -12.78 -7.40 -4.02
N CYS A 178 -12.22 -6.50 -4.83
CA CYS A 178 -11.87 -5.13 -4.45
C CYS A 178 -13.03 -4.14 -4.68
N ALA A 179 -14.08 -4.50 -5.40
CA ALA A 179 -15.22 -3.61 -5.70
C ALA A 179 -15.87 -2.99 -4.44
N PRO A 180 -16.04 -3.71 -3.30
CA PRO A 180 -16.55 -3.12 -2.06
C PRO A 180 -15.67 -2.02 -1.46
N GLY A 181 -14.39 -1.96 -1.85
CA GLY A 181 -13.45 -0.92 -1.42
C GLY A 181 -13.52 0.36 -2.24
N ASN A 182 -14.39 0.43 -3.26
CA ASN A 182 -14.52 1.59 -4.12
C ASN A 182 -15.11 2.78 -3.33
N PRO A 183 -14.47 3.97 -3.35
CA PRO A 183 -15.00 5.15 -2.67
C PRO A 183 -16.35 5.65 -3.22
N LYS A 184 -16.80 5.12 -4.36
CA LYS A 184 -18.12 5.38 -4.93
C LYS A 184 -18.83 4.05 -5.17
N GLU A 185 -20.10 3.99 -4.82
CA GLU A 185 -20.97 2.92 -5.29
C GLU A 185 -21.04 2.98 -6.82
N ALA A 186 -20.79 1.84 -7.47
CA ALA A 186 -20.79 1.69 -8.91
C ALA A 186 -21.42 0.34 -9.28
N GLY A 187 -22.41 0.38 -10.17
CA GLY A 187 -23.05 -0.80 -10.76
C GLY A 187 -22.39 -1.21 -12.09
N VAL A 188 -22.92 -2.28 -12.68
CA VAL A 188 -22.48 -2.77 -14.00
C VAL A 188 -22.64 -1.68 -15.05
N GLU A 189 -23.73 -0.92 -15.02
CA GLU A 189 -24.02 0.17 -15.95
C GLU A 189 -22.99 1.30 -15.85
N ASP A 190 -22.55 1.67 -14.65
CA ASP A 190 -21.51 2.68 -14.44
C ASP A 190 -20.18 2.24 -15.06
N PHE A 191 -19.83 0.96 -14.94
CA PHE A 191 -18.64 0.40 -15.57
C PHE A 191 -18.76 0.35 -17.09
N VAL A 192 -19.93 0.03 -17.64
CA VAL A 192 -20.17 0.07 -19.10
C VAL A 192 -19.94 1.49 -19.63
N GLU A 193 -20.51 2.50 -18.97
CA GLU A 193 -20.30 3.89 -19.35
C GLU A 193 -18.84 4.32 -19.22
N LEU A 194 -18.14 3.83 -18.20
CA LEU A 194 -16.71 4.11 -18.01
C LEU A 194 -15.87 3.50 -19.12
N PHE A 195 -16.06 2.22 -19.45
CA PHE A 195 -15.34 1.55 -20.51
C PHE A 195 -15.64 2.16 -21.88
N ARG A 196 -16.89 2.54 -22.16
CA ARG A 196 -17.24 3.23 -23.41
C ARG A 196 -16.53 4.59 -23.57
N LYS A 197 -16.20 5.29 -22.47
CA LYS A 197 -15.38 6.52 -22.52
C LYS A 197 -13.91 6.24 -22.86
N LEU A 198 -13.44 5.01 -22.66
CA LEU A 198 -12.08 4.58 -22.92
C LEU A 198 -11.90 3.96 -24.31
N MET A 199 -12.97 3.54 -24.99
CA MET A 199 -12.95 3.25 -26.43
C MET A 199 -12.64 4.53 -27.23
#